data_AF-A0A940ZHN2-F1
#
_entry.id   AF-A0A940ZHN2-F1
#
_cell.length_a   1.000
_cell.length_b   1.000
_cell.length_c   1.000
_cell.angle_alpha   90.00
_cell.angle_beta   90.00
_cell.angle_gamma   90.00
#
_symmetry.space_group_name_H-M   'P 1'
#
loop_
_entity.id
_entity.type
_entity.pdbx_description
1 polymer ?
#
loop_
_entity_poly.entity_id
_entity_poly.type
_entity_poly.pdbx_seq_one_letter_code
_entity_poly.pdbx_strand_id
1 'polypeptide(L)'
;MNKVLFSILSLFAKHDGPLTSGKVCQELGLRGVTLSERTVRYYLKMLDEYGFTESGTGKGRRITEDGRYELNHGLVSERIGFIANRINNLSFLCDFSLETRRGRIILNTTFVPETKIHEALDLARFVLASPYATSNRMILRRGGERLGDLLVPLGTVGIG
;
A
#
# COMPACT_ATOMS: atom_id res chain seq x y z
N MET A 1 -10.77 5.64 -10.86
CA MET A 1 -10.60 4.96 -12.18
C MET A 1 -11.05 3.49 -12.09
N ASN A 2 -11.59 2.88 -13.17
CA ASN A 2 -11.97 1.46 -13.14
C ASN A 2 -10.78 0.51 -13.41
N LYS A 3 -10.93 -0.79 -13.12
CA LYS A 3 -9.84 -1.78 -13.25
C LYS A 3 -9.21 -1.87 -14.65
N VAL A 4 -10.02 -1.69 -15.70
CA VAL A 4 -9.55 -1.78 -17.09
C VAL A 4 -8.68 -0.57 -17.45
N LEU A 5 -9.13 0.64 -17.12
CA LEU A 5 -8.37 1.88 -17.31
C LEU A 5 -7.07 1.87 -16.52
N PHE A 6 -7.10 1.41 -15.26
CA PHE A 6 -5.90 1.27 -14.45
C PHE A 6 -4.91 0.27 -15.08
N SER A 7 -5.41 -0.89 -15.52
CA SER A 7 -4.58 -1.90 -16.16
C SER A 7 -3.90 -1.37 -17.43
N ILE A 8 -4.64 -0.61 -18.24
CA ILE A 8 -4.10 0.06 -19.43
C ILE A 8 -3.04 1.09 -19.04
N LEU A 9 -3.33 1.99 -18.10
CA LEU A 9 -2.39 3.03 -17.65
C LEU A 9 -1.10 2.41 -17.08
N SER A 10 -1.21 1.31 -16.33
CA SER A 10 -0.06 0.59 -15.75
C SER A 10 0.88 -0.01 -16.80
N LEU A 11 0.39 -0.27 -18.01
CA LEU A 11 1.25 -0.72 -19.12
C LEU A 11 2.19 0.40 -19.56
N PHE A 12 1.68 1.64 -19.68
CA PHE A 12 2.51 2.77 -20.08
C PHE A 12 3.58 3.13 -19.04
N ALA A 13 3.33 2.88 -17.75
CA ALA A 13 4.34 3.10 -16.70
C ALA A 13 5.50 2.08 -16.75
N LYS A 14 5.28 0.89 -17.32
CA LYS A 14 6.27 -0.21 -17.36
C LYS A 14 7.09 -0.26 -18.66
N HIS A 15 6.70 0.51 -19.67
CA HIS A 15 7.36 0.51 -20.98
C HIS A 15 8.11 1.82 -21.21
N ASP A 16 9.38 1.72 -21.59
CA ASP A 16 10.19 2.85 -22.03
C ASP A 16 9.84 3.22 -23.47
N GLY A 17 8.72 3.93 -23.67
CA GLY A 17 8.31 4.34 -25.02
C GLY A 17 6.82 4.60 -25.19
N PRO A 18 6.41 5.13 -26.35
CA PRO A 18 5.01 5.32 -26.67
C PRO A 18 4.38 3.97 -27.05
N LEU A 19 3.22 3.63 -26.49
CA LEU A 19 2.49 2.40 -26.85
C LEU A 19 1.31 2.70 -27.77
N THR A 20 1.05 1.78 -28.69
CA THR A 20 -0.09 1.82 -29.61
C THR A 20 -1.27 1.01 -29.07
N SER A 21 -2.48 1.26 -29.58
CA SER A 21 -3.67 0.49 -29.21
C SER A 21 -3.51 -1.01 -29.47
N GLY A 22 -2.90 -1.39 -30.59
CA GLY A 22 -2.60 -2.78 -30.91
C GLY A 22 -1.64 -3.43 -29.91
N LYS A 23 -0.59 -2.71 -29.50
CA LYS A 23 0.37 -3.23 -28.50
C LYS A 23 -0.26 -3.37 -27.12
N VAL A 24 -1.06 -2.39 -26.70
CA VAL A 24 -1.82 -2.48 -25.45
C VAL A 24 -2.78 -3.68 -25.47
N CYS A 25 -3.49 -3.90 -26.58
CA CYS A 25 -4.36 -5.06 -26.75
C CYS A 25 -3.59 -6.39 -26.59
N GLN A 26 -2.41 -6.50 -27.22
CA GLN A 26 -1.55 -7.68 -27.11
C GLN A 26 -1.13 -7.94 -25.66
N GLU A 27 -0.62 -6.91 -24.97
CA GLU A 27 -0.15 -7.02 -23.58
C GLU A 27 -1.26 -7.37 -22.60
N LEU A 28 -2.47 -6.81 -22.79
CA LEU A 28 -3.64 -7.18 -22.00
C LEU A 28 -4.04 -8.64 -22.21
N GLY A 29 -3.99 -9.12 -23.46
CA GLY A 29 -4.27 -10.52 -23.80
C GLY A 29 -3.33 -11.49 -23.10
N LEU A 30 -2.03 -11.17 -23.04
CA LEU A 30 -1.03 -11.96 -22.29
C LEU A 30 -1.32 -12.03 -20.78
N ARG A 31 -2.12 -11.09 -20.24
CA ARG A 31 -2.56 -11.03 -18.84
C ARG A 31 -3.98 -11.58 -18.64
N GLY A 32 -4.55 -12.24 -19.65
CA GLY A 32 -5.90 -12.83 -19.58
C GLY A 32 -7.05 -11.84 -19.78
N VAL A 33 -6.78 -10.63 -20.26
CA VAL A 33 -7.79 -9.60 -20.53
C VAL A 33 -7.96 -9.40 -22.03
N THR A 34 -9.07 -9.91 -22.58
CA THR A 34 -9.36 -9.80 -24.01
C THR A 34 -10.22 -8.57 -24.28
N LEU A 35 -9.66 -7.57 -24.97
CA LEU A 35 -10.40 -6.38 -25.43
C LEU A 35 -10.17 -6.18 -26.93
N SER A 36 -11.17 -5.65 -27.64
CA SER A 36 -10.97 -5.25 -29.03
C SER A 36 -10.09 -3.98 -29.10
N GLU A 37 -9.33 -3.82 -30.18
CA GLU A 37 -8.53 -2.60 -30.38
C GLU A 37 -9.40 -1.32 -30.41
N ARG A 38 -10.64 -1.43 -30.88
CA ARG A 38 -11.62 -0.33 -30.82
C ARG A 38 -11.94 0.05 -29.37
N THR A 39 -12.17 -0.93 -28.50
CA THR A 39 -12.42 -0.72 -27.06
C THR A 39 -11.18 -0.14 -26.38
N VAL A 40 -9.99 -0.62 -26.71
CA VAL A 40 -8.72 -0.07 -26.19
C VAL A 40 -8.58 1.39 -26.60
N ARG A 41 -8.82 1.75 -27.87
CA ARG A 41 -8.80 3.16 -28.32
C ARG A 41 -9.77 4.05 -27.56
N TYR A 42 -10.96 3.54 -27.25
CA TYR A 42 -11.93 4.26 -26.42
C TYR A 42 -11.37 4.57 -25.03
N TYR A 43 -10.78 3.58 -24.34
CA TYR A 43 -10.16 3.81 -23.03
C TYR A 43 -8.93 4.72 -23.10
N LEU A 44 -8.13 4.62 -24.14
CA LEU A 44 -6.99 5.52 -24.36
C LEU A 44 -7.45 6.97 -24.53
N LYS A 45 -8.57 7.20 -25.22
CA LYS A 45 -9.15 8.54 -25.33
C LYS A 45 -9.60 9.07 -23.96
N MET A 46 -10.21 8.23 -23.13
CA MET A 46 -10.56 8.63 -21.77
C MET A 46 -9.32 8.98 -20.92
N LEU A 47 -8.23 8.22 -21.04
CA LEU A 47 -6.99 8.52 -20.35
C LEU A 47 -6.36 9.84 -20.82
N ASP A 48 -6.49 10.17 -22.12
CA ASP A 48 -6.10 11.49 -22.63
C ASP A 48 -7.00 12.60 -22.05
N GLU A 49 -8.31 12.39 -22.00
CA GLU A 49 -9.27 13.35 -21.41
C GLU A 49 -9.04 13.58 -19.91
N TYR A 50 -8.53 12.58 -19.19
CA TYR A 50 -8.08 12.72 -17.81
C TYR A 50 -6.68 13.34 -17.65
N GLY A 51 -5.95 13.57 -18.74
CA GLY A 51 -4.58 14.07 -18.70
C GLY A 51 -3.55 13.03 -18.22
N PHE A 52 -3.90 11.74 -18.16
CA PHE A 52 -3.01 10.67 -17.70
C PHE A 52 -2.14 10.10 -18.80
N THR A 53 -2.56 10.26 -20.05
CA THR A 53 -1.74 9.96 -21.23
C THR A 53 -1.74 11.12 -22.21
N GLU A 54 -0.67 11.21 -22.99
CA GLU A 54 -0.55 12.20 -24.05
C GLU A 54 -0.14 11.52 -25.36
N SER A 55 -0.65 12.06 -26.48
CA SER A 55 -0.28 11.62 -27.82
C SER A 55 1.11 12.19 -28.15
N GLY A 56 2.11 11.33 -28.32
CA GLY A 56 3.44 11.78 -28.75
C GLY A 56 3.45 12.18 -30.23
N THR A 57 4.61 12.62 -30.74
CA THR A 57 4.84 12.95 -32.16
C THR A 57 4.77 11.74 -33.13
N GLY A 58 4.31 10.56 -32.67
CA GLY A 58 4.19 9.32 -33.45
C GLY A 58 2.87 8.57 -33.19
N LYS A 59 2.72 7.35 -33.72
CA LYS A 59 1.48 6.53 -33.63
C LYS A 59 1.19 5.92 -32.24
N GLY A 60 1.54 6.59 -31.14
CA GLY A 60 1.38 6.03 -29.79
C GLY A 60 1.26 7.09 -28.68
N ARG A 61 0.93 6.63 -27.47
CA ARG A 61 0.74 7.46 -26.27
C ARG A 61 1.82 7.25 -25.24
N ARG A 62 2.10 8.26 -24.43
CA ARG A 62 2.98 8.18 -23.26
C ARG A 62 2.20 8.50 -22.00
N ILE A 63 2.63 7.94 -20.87
CA ILE A 63 2.09 8.32 -19.56
C ILE A 63 2.62 9.69 -19.17
N THR A 64 1.75 10.53 -18.62
CA THR A 64 2.11 11.84 -18.05
C THR A 64 2.54 11.68 -16.58
N GLU A 65 3.04 12.75 -15.97
CA GLU A 65 3.35 12.73 -14.53
C GLU A 65 2.08 12.57 -13.68
N ASP A 66 0.97 13.20 -14.07
CA ASP A 66 -0.33 13.02 -13.43
C ASP A 66 -0.83 11.58 -13.54
N GLY A 67 -0.60 10.91 -14.69
CA GLY A 67 -0.88 9.48 -14.85
C GLY A 67 -0.05 8.61 -13.91
N ARG A 68 1.23 8.93 -13.69
CA ARG A 68 2.08 8.24 -12.70
C ARG A 68 1.59 8.48 -11.27
N TYR A 69 1.22 9.72 -10.97
CA TYR A 69 0.65 10.08 -9.68
C TYR A 69 -0.65 9.31 -9.41
N GLU A 70 -1.56 9.24 -10.39
CA GLU A 70 -2.80 8.46 -10.29
C GLU A 70 -2.52 6.96 -10.14
N LEU A 71 -1.50 6.38 -10.77
CA LEU A 71 -1.15 4.98 -10.52
C LEU A 71 -0.72 4.74 -9.06
N ASN A 72 -0.01 5.69 -8.46
CA ASN A 72 0.44 5.62 -7.07
C ASN A 72 -0.69 5.91 -6.06
N HIS A 73 -1.72 6.67 -6.46
CA HIS A 73 -2.76 7.19 -5.56
C HIS A 73 -4.17 6.61 -5.81
N GLY A 74 -4.54 6.35 -7.05
CA GLY A 74 -5.88 6.02 -7.54
C GLY A 74 -6.48 4.67 -7.12
N LEU A 75 -5.65 3.72 -6.62
CA LEU A 75 -6.11 2.44 -6.07
C LEU A 75 -6.34 2.46 -4.55
N VAL A 76 -6.89 3.54 -4.03
CA VAL A 76 -7.30 3.59 -2.61
C VAL A 76 -8.21 2.40 -2.26
N SER A 77 -9.13 2.03 -3.15
CA SER A 77 -10.06 0.90 -2.93
C SER A 77 -9.39 -0.49 -2.92
N GLU A 78 -8.42 -0.75 -3.79
CA GLU A 78 -7.68 -2.02 -3.74
C GLU A 78 -6.70 -2.09 -2.57
N ARG A 79 -6.12 -0.94 -2.17
CA ARG A 79 -5.38 -0.84 -0.90
C ARG A 79 -6.26 -1.19 0.28
N ILE A 80 -7.51 -0.72 0.32
CA ILE A 80 -8.46 -1.08 1.37
C ILE A 80 -8.72 -2.59 1.39
N GLY A 81 -8.96 -3.22 0.22
CA GLY A 81 -9.16 -4.66 0.14
C GLY A 81 -7.94 -5.48 0.60
N PHE A 82 -6.75 -5.06 0.19
CA PHE A 82 -5.49 -5.67 0.64
C PHE A 82 -5.28 -5.52 2.15
N ILE A 83 -5.47 -4.32 2.69
CA ILE A 83 -5.32 -4.04 4.13
C ILE A 83 -6.36 -4.84 4.93
N ALA A 84 -7.62 -4.88 4.50
CA ALA A 84 -8.67 -5.67 5.14
C ALA A 84 -8.32 -7.16 5.16
N ASN A 85 -7.86 -7.71 4.04
CA ASN A 85 -7.40 -9.10 3.99
C ASN A 85 -6.18 -9.34 4.87
N ARG A 86 -5.23 -8.39 4.96
CA ARG A 86 -4.07 -8.49 5.84
C ARG A 86 -4.51 -8.51 7.32
N ILE A 87 -5.42 -7.62 7.71
CA ILE A 87 -6.00 -7.58 9.06
C ILE A 87 -6.69 -8.92 9.36
N ASN A 88 -7.56 -9.41 8.48
CA ASN A 88 -8.27 -10.68 8.68
C ASN A 88 -7.31 -11.87 8.86
N ASN A 89 -6.26 -11.94 8.04
CA ASN A 89 -5.24 -12.98 8.18
C ASN A 89 -4.50 -12.89 9.52
N LEU A 90 -4.12 -11.69 9.96
CA LEU A 90 -3.46 -11.50 11.26
C LEU A 90 -4.40 -11.86 12.42
N SER A 91 -5.68 -11.49 12.32
CA SER A 91 -6.70 -11.83 13.31
C SER A 91 -6.90 -13.34 13.42
N PHE A 92 -6.90 -14.07 12.30
CA PHE A 92 -7.00 -15.53 12.28
C PHE A 92 -5.81 -16.23 12.95
N LEU A 93 -4.62 -15.62 12.92
CA LEU A 93 -3.42 -16.18 13.55
C LEU A 93 -3.31 -15.89 15.06
N CYS A 94 -4.21 -15.08 15.62
CA CYS A 94 -4.24 -14.77 17.05
C CYS A 94 -4.98 -15.87 17.83
N ASP A 95 -4.41 -16.29 18.97
CA ASP A 95 -4.94 -17.36 19.82
C ASP A 95 -4.92 -17.00 21.32
N PHE A 96 -4.93 -15.71 21.63
CA PHE A 96 -4.85 -15.21 22.99
C PHE A 96 -6.04 -15.65 23.87
N SER A 97 -5.72 -16.30 24.99
CA SER A 97 -6.67 -16.71 26.03
C SER A 97 -6.70 -15.70 27.17
N LEU A 98 -7.89 -15.17 27.49
CA LEU A 98 -8.09 -14.24 28.60
C LEU A 98 -7.86 -14.89 29.97
N GLU A 99 -8.16 -16.19 30.09
CA GLU A 99 -8.00 -16.97 31.33
C GLU A 99 -6.52 -17.17 31.67
N THR A 100 -5.74 -17.64 30.70
CA THR A 100 -4.31 -17.92 30.90
C THR A 100 -3.42 -16.70 30.69
N ARG A 101 -3.97 -15.64 30.06
CA ARG A 101 -3.26 -14.43 29.61
C ARG A 101 -2.06 -14.75 28.71
N ARG A 102 -2.22 -15.77 27.88
CA ARG A 102 -1.17 -16.28 26.97
C ARG A 102 -1.75 -16.51 25.58
N GLY A 103 -0.86 -16.46 24.59
CA GLY A 103 -1.17 -16.64 23.18
C GLY A 103 -0.60 -15.51 22.34
N ARG A 104 -0.77 -15.62 21.03
CA ARG A 104 -0.34 -14.70 19.99
C ARG A 104 -1.36 -13.58 19.84
N ILE A 105 -0.85 -12.36 19.73
CA ILE A 105 -1.61 -11.14 19.49
C ILE A 105 -0.99 -10.36 18.33
N ILE A 106 -1.78 -9.50 17.70
CA ILE A 106 -1.26 -8.48 16.78
C ILE A 106 -0.69 -7.34 17.62
N LEU A 107 0.58 -7.00 17.38
CA LEU A 107 1.27 -5.90 18.07
C LEU A 107 1.58 -4.79 17.07
N ASN A 108 1.05 -3.59 17.30
CA ASN A 108 1.47 -2.42 16.55
C ASN A 108 2.83 -1.98 17.06
N THR A 109 3.81 -1.80 16.18
CA THR A 109 5.19 -1.53 16.59
C THR A 109 5.67 -0.20 16.01
N THR A 110 6.33 0.61 16.82
CA THR A 110 6.96 1.88 16.42
C THR A 110 8.40 1.89 16.89
N PHE A 111 9.31 2.38 16.06
CA PHE A 111 10.71 2.60 16.45
C PHE A 111 10.95 4.10 16.65
N VAL A 112 11.52 4.44 17.81
CA VAL A 112 11.81 5.83 18.19
C VAL A 112 13.31 5.95 18.45
N PRO A 113 14.00 7.03 18.02
CA PRO A 113 15.38 7.26 18.41
C PRO A 113 15.56 7.21 19.93
N GLU A 114 16.63 6.58 20.41
CA GLU A 114 16.89 6.45 21.85
C GLU A 114 16.88 7.80 22.59
N THR A 115 17.36 8.86 21.92
CA THR A 115 17.38 10.23 22.46
C THR A 115 15.99 10.82 22.71
N LYS A 116 14.94 10.29 22.09
CA LYS A 116 13.56 10.80 22.16
C LYS A 116 12.61 9.90 22.94
N ILE A 117 13.12 8.85 23.58
CA ILE A 117 12.26 7.87 24.26
C ILE A 117 11.42 8.50 25.37
N HIS A 118 11.98 9.43 26.15
CA HIS A 118 11.26 10.08 27.23
C HIS A 118 10.05 10.88 26.72
N GLU A 119 10.24 11.70 25.69
CA GLU A 119 9.15 12.44 25.04
C GLU A 119 8.07 11.50 24.48
N ALA A 120 8.48 10.40 23.85
CA ALA A 120 7.55 9.40 23.31
C ALA A 120 6.74 8.69 24.40
N LEU A 121 7.36 8.37 25.55
CA LEU A 121 6.67 7.75 26.69
C LEU A 121 5.69 8.71 27.36
N ASP A 122 6.01 9.99 27.43
CA ASP A 122 5.09 11.01 27.96
C ASP A 122 3.83 11.14 27.08
N LEU A 123 4.01 11.14 25.75
CA LEU A 123 2.92 11.10 24.79
C LEU A 123 2.11 9.79 24.89
N ALA A 124 2.80 8.65 24.95
CA ALA A 124 2.14 7.35 25.07
C ALA A 124 1.30 7.26 26.35
N ARG A 125 1.80 7.77 27.48
CA ARG A 125 1.05 7.82 28.74
C ARG A 125 -0.25 8.61 28.59
N PHE A 126 -0.22 9.76 27.93
CA PHE A 126 -1.41 10.57 27.67
C PHE A 126 -2.42 9.82 26.79
N VAL A 127 -1.96 9.20 25.70
CA VAL A 127 -2.82 8.46 24.76
C VAL A 127 -3.41 7.20 25.42
N LEU A 128 -2.62 6.43 26.14
CA LEU A 128 -3.06 5.19 26.79
C LEU A 128 -3.99 5.43 27.99
N ALA A 129 -4.02 6.64 28.55
CA ALA A 129 -4.98 7.05 29.57
C ALA A 129 -6.34 7.48 28.98
N SER A 130 -6.44 7.61 27.66
CA SER A 130 -7.68 7.98 26.98
C SER A 130 -8.73 6.87 27.06
N PRO A 131 -10.03 7.20 27.18
CA PRO A 131 -11.11 6.20 27.10
C PRO A 131 -11.21 5.52 25.73
N TYR A 132 -10.53 6.05 24.71
CA TYR A 132 -10.47 5.45 23.38
C TYR A 132 -9.32 4.44 23.21
N ALA A 133 -8.44 4.32 24.20
CA ALA A 133 -7.36 3.34 24.18
C ALA A 133 -7.93 1.93 24.38
N THR A 134 -7.60 1.02 23.46
CA THR A 134 -8.04 -0.39 23.54
C THR A 134 -7.29 -1.17 24.63
N SER A 135 -6.16 -0.66 25.10
CA SER A 135 -5.30 -1.25 26.12
C SER A 135 -4.44 -0.18 26.77
N ASN A 136 -4.03 -0.41 28.02
CA ASN A 136 -3.03 0.39 28.73
C ASN A 136 -1.70 -0.36 28.92
N ARG A 137 -1.46 -1.39 28.09
CA ARG A 137 -0.24 -2.20 28.10
C ARG A 137 0.66 -1.77 26.96
N MET A 138 1.96 -1.80 27.23
CA MET A 138 3.01 -1.48 26.27
C MET A 138 4.27 -2.27 26.64
N ILE A 139 5.07 -2.61 25.64
CA ILE A 139 6.37 -3.26 25.78
C ILE A 139 7.44 -2.40 25.11
N LEU A 140 8.62 -2.38 25.72
CA LEU A 140 9.79 -1.66 25.22
C LEU A 140 10.94 -2.62 24.98
N ARG A 141 11.66 -2.42 23.87
CA ARG A 141 12.84 -3.18 23.48
C ARG A 141 13.91 -2.25 22.92
N ARG A 142 15.16 -2.43 23.31
CA ARG A 142 16.31 -1.63 22.85
C ARG A 142 16.85 -2.15 21.52
N GLY A 143 17.67 -1.34 20.86
CA GLY A 143 18.37 -1.73 19.63
C GLY A 143 19.10 -3.07 19.78
N GLY A 144 18.89 -3.97 18.82
CA GLY A 144 19.43 -5.32 18.82
C GLY A 144 18.57 -6.37 19.54
N GLU A 145 17.55 -5.97 20.29
CA GLU A 145 16.59 -6.91 20.89
C GLU A 145 15.45 -7.26 19.91
N ARG A 146 14.70 -8.32 20.23
CA ARG A 146 13.51 -8.72 19.48
C ARG A 146 12.22 -8.22 20.11
N LEU A 147 11.33 -7.72 19.26
CA LEU A 147 9.96 -7.36 19.57
C LEU A 147 9.02 -8.18 18.68
N GLY A 148 8.58 -9.32 19.21
CA GLY A 148 7.94 -10.36 18.40
C GLY A 148 8.89 -10.88 17.32
N ASP A 149 8.48 -10.74 16.07
CA ASP A 149 9.25 -11.15 14.89
C ASP A 149 10.21 -10.06 14.38
N LEU A 150 10.14 -8.85 14.94
CA LEU A 150 10.94 -7.71 14.51
C LEU A 150 12.25 -7.60 15.32
N LEU A 151 13.35 -7.32 14.65
CA LEU A 151 14.61 -6.89 15.28
C LEU A 151 14.58 -5.37 15.42
N VAL A 152 14.76 -4.86 16.63
CA VAL A 152 14.80 -3.42 16.87
C VAL A 152 16.09 -2.85 16.27
N PRO A 153 16.01 -1.83 15.38
CA PRO A 153 17.20 -1.20 14.82
C PRO A 153 18.11 -0.59 15.89
N LEU A 154 19.44 -0.67 15.68
CA LEU A 154 20.41 -0.03 16.57
C LEU A 154 20.18 1.49 16.63
N GLY A 155 20.37 2.09 17.82
CA GLY A 155 20.13 3.51 18.07
C GLY A 155 18.65 3.89 18.20
N THR A 156 17.75 2.89 18.25
CA THR A 156 16.32 3.08 18.46
C THR A 156 15.80 2.22 19.60
N VAL A 157 14.65 2.62 20.15
CA VAL A 157 13.82 1.83 21.05
C VAL A 157 12.55 1.44 20.29
N GLY A 158 12.27 0.14 20.27
CA GLY A 158 11.00 -0.41 19.81
C GLY A 158 9.95 -0.31 20.90
N ILE A 159 8.79 0.23 20.52
CA ILE A 159 7.59 0.37 21.34
C ILE A 159 6.51 -0.49 20.69
N GLY A 160 5.83 -1.31 21.48
CA GLY A 160 4.67 -2.10 21.04
C GLY A 160 3.56 -2.17 22.06
#